data_AF-C6JWA2-F1
#
_entry.id   AF-C6JWA2-F1
#
_cell.length_a   1.000
_cell.length_b   1.000
_cell.length_c   1.000
_cell.angle_alpha   90.00
_cell.angle_beta   90.00
_cell.angle_gamma   90.00
#
_symmetry.space_group_name_H-M   'P 1'
#
loop_
_entity.id
_entity.type
_entity.pdbx_description
1 polymer ?
#
loop_
_entity_poly.entity_id
_entity_poly.type
_entity_poly.pdbx_seq_one_letter_code
_entity_poly.pdbx_strand_id
1 'polypeptide(L)'
;VVAYALAGNMTLDLTCDPLGEDAQGRVVYLRDIWPTADTVADTLQVVSAGLFSKAYASVFDGTPEWQAIETGEGPTYHWPADSTYIRRTPFFDDMPKTPAPMQDICGAHILAMLGDSVTTDHISPAGNIRPDSPAGR
;
A
#
# COMPACT_ATOMS: atom_id res chain seq x y z
N VAL A 1 -6.57 1.17 17.21
CA VAL A 1 -7.55 0.89 16.12
C VAL A 1 -8.80 0.22 16.67
N VAL A 2 -8.72 -1.01 17.21
CA VAL A 2 -9.90 -1.77 17.68
C VAL A 2 -10.74 -1.00 18.72
N ALA A 3 -10.13 -0.39 19.74
CA ALA A 3 -10.87 0.36 20.76
C ALA A 3 -11.71 1.52 20.18
N TYR A 4 -11.13 2.34 19.31
CA TYR A 4 -11.88 3.42 18.63
C TYR A 4 -12.92 2.88 17.64
N ALA A 5 -12.67 1.73 17.01
CA ALA A 5 -13.67 1.07 16.17
C ALA A 5 -14.87 0.56 16.99
N LEU A 6 -14.63 0.01 18.18
CA LEU A 6 -15.68 -0.38 19.13
C LEU A 6 -16.46 0.83 19.64
N ALA A 7 -15.76 1.91 19.99
CA ALA A 7 -16.40 3.16 20.42
C ALA A 7 -17.18 3.86 19.29
N GLY A 8 -16.87 3.53 18.02
CA GLY A 8 -17.51 4.12 16.84
C GLY A 8 -17.23 5.62 16.65
N ASN A 9 -16.32 6.19 17.45
CA ASN A 9 -16.07 7.62 17.52
C ASN A 9 -14.64 7.87 18.03
N MET A 10 -13.96 8.85 17.45
CA MET A 10 -12.61 9.27 17.85
C MET A 10 -12.59 10.46 18.83
N THR A 11 -13.73 11.11 19.10
CA THR A 11 -13.81 12.24 20.06
C THR A 11 -14.00 11.79 21.50
N LEU A 12 -14.15 10.48 21.74
CA LEU A 12 -14.37 9.89 23.04
C LEU A 12 -13.05 9.81 23.83
N ASP A 13 -13.04 10.21 25.10
CA ASP A 13 -11.89 10.05 25.97
C ASP A 13 -11.89 8.62 26.52
N LEU A 14 -11.21 7.71 25.83
CA LEU A 14 -11.15 6.28 26.19
C LEU A 14 -10.60 6.00 27.61
N THR A 15 -9.99 6.99 28.27
CA THR A 15 -9.48 6.84 29.64
C THR A 15 -10.58 6.99 30.69
N CYS A 16 -11.60 7.79 30.38
CA CYS A 16 -12.68 8.18 31.30
C CYS A 16 -14.05 7.67 30.85
N ASP A 17 -14.30 7.66 29.54
CA ASP A 17 -15.57 7.35 28.94
C ASP A 17 -15.72 5.83 28.69
N PRO A 18 -16.95 5.30 28.80
CA PRO A 18 -17.22 3.90 28.51
C PRO A 18 -17.20 3.63 27.01
N LEU A 19 -16.83 2.39 26.64
CA LEU A 19 -16.92 1.89 25.27
C LEU A 19 -18.34 1.48 24.88
N GLY A 20 -19.16 1.10 25.87
CA GLY A 20 -20.53 0.65 25.67
C GLY A 20 -21.03 -0.17 26.84
N GLU A 21 -22.09 -0.95 26.60
CA GLU A 21 -22.65 -1.90 27.56
C GLU A 21 -22.47 -3.33 27.06
N ASP A 22 -22.24 -4.26 27.98
CA ASP A 22 -22.25 -5.68 27.66
C ASP A 22 -23.69 -6.25 27.52
N ALA A 23 -23.81 -7.54 27.21
CA ALA A 23 -25.10 -8.20 27.03
C ALA A 23 -25.97 -8.22 28.31
N GLN A 24 -25.41 -7.87 29.47
CA GLN A 24 -26.11 -7.78 30.75
C GLN A 24 -26.39 -6.31 31.16
N GLY A 25 -26.11 -5.34 30.29
CA GLY A 25 -26.29 -3.91 30.56
C GLY A 25 -25.20 -3.32 31.47
N ARG A 26 -24.07 -4.01 31.67
CA ARG A 26 -22.96 -3.47 32.47
C ARG A 26 -22.11 -2.57 31.59
N VAL A 27 -21.79 -1.40 32.11
CA VAL A 27 -20.91 -0.44 31.45
C VAL A 27 -19.49 -1.00 31.35
N VAL A 28 -18.92 -1.02 30.14
CA VAL A 28 -17.58 -1.52 29.85
C VAL A 28 -16.67 -0.37 29.47
N TYR A 29 -15.51 -0.27 30.13
CA TYR A 29 -14.45 0.71 29.87
C TYR A 29 -13.27 0.05 29.15
N LEU A 30 -12.38 0.88 28.57
CA LEU A 30 -11.17 0.38 27.94
C LEU A 30 -10.32 -0.48 28.89
N ARG A 31 -10.17 -0.04 30.14
CA ARG A 31 -9.42 -0.76 31.17
C ARG A 31 -9.95 -2.17 31.47
N ASP A 32 -11.23 -2.42 31.20
CA ASP A 32 -11.87 -3.71 31.50
C ASP A 32 -11.51 -4.77 30.44
N ILE A 33 -11.13 -4.34 29.23
CA ILE A 33 -10.83 -5.23 28.10
C ILE A 33 -9.40 -5.11 27.58
N TRP A 34 -8.61 -4.18 28.11
CA TRP A 34 -7.22 -3.99 27.70
C TRP A 34 -6.35 -5.14 28.23
N PRO A 35 -5.67 -5.90 27.36
CA PRO A 35 -4.86 -7.02 27.81
C PRO A 35 -3.65 -6.51 28.61
N THR A 36 -3.28 -7.25 29.65
CA THR A 36 -2.04 -6.98 30.39
C THR A 36 -0.83 -7.43 29.59
N ALA A 37 0.35 -6.90 29.93
CA ALA A 37 1.61 -7.33 29.31
C ALA A 37 1.85 -8.83 29.47
N ASP A 38 1.54 -9.39 30.64
CA ASP A 38 1.68 -10.82 30.92
C ASP A 38 0.73 -11.66 30.06
N THR A 39 -0.53 -11.26 29.92
CA THR A 39 -1.49 -11.95 29.03
C THR A 39 -1.02 -11.94 27.57
N VAL A 40 -0.43 -10.83 27.11
CA VAL A 40 0.16 -10.77 25.76
C VAL A 40 1.38 -11.69 25.65
N ALA A 41 2.27 -11.69 26.64
CA ALA A 41 3.46 -12.54 26.65
C ALA A 41 3.13 -14.03 26.68
N ASP A 42 2.12 -14.43 27.46
CA ASP A 42 1.62 -15.81 27.52
C ASP A 42 1.00 -16.22 26.17
N THR A 43 0.22 -15.33 25.57
CA THR A 43 -0.38 -15.58 24.25
C THR A 43 0.69 -15.74 23.17
N LEU A 44 1.80 -14.99 23.24
CA LEU A 44 2.91 -15.09 22.29
C LEU A 44 3.63 -16.44 22.32
N GLN A 45 3.50 -17.24 23.40
CA GLN A 45 4.12 -18.57 23.47
C GLN A 45 3.58 -19.54 22.42
N VAL A 46 2.40 -19.29 21.85
CA VAL A 46 1.85 -20.11 20.75
C VAL A 46 2.59 -19.87 19.43
N VAL A 47 3.34 -18.77 19.31
CA VAL A 47 4.12 -18.44 18.12
C VAL A 47 5.38 -19.29 18.11
N SER A 48 5.49 -20.18 17.12
CA SER A 48 6.60 -21.13 17.00
C SER A 48 7.24 -21.09 15.63
N ALA A 49 8.51 -21.52 15.55
CA ALA A 49 9.22 -21.67 14.28
C ALA A 49 8.45 -22.54 13.26
N GLY A 50 7.70 -23.54 13.74
CA GLY A 50 6.86 -24.39 12.90
C GLY A 50 5.74 -23.63 12.16
N LEU A 51 5.18 -22.58 12.76
CA LEU A 51 4.19 -21.73 12.08
C LEU A 51 4.82 -20.98 10.90
N PHE A 52 6.05 -20.48 11.07
CA PHE A 52 6.79 -19.83 9.99
C PHE A 52 7.14 -20.84 8.90
N SER A 53 7.75 -21.97 9.25
CA SER A 53 8.09 -23.01 8.26
C SER A 53 6.86 -23.45 7.46
N LYS A 54 5.70 -23.62 8.11
CA LYS A 54 4.44 -23.95 7.43
C LYS A 54 3.98 -22.84 6.50
N ALA A 55 3.99 -21.59 6.92
CA ALA A 55 3.56 -20.46 6.09
C ALA A 55 4.47 -20.25 4.87
N TYR A 56 5.79 -20.41 5.05
CA TYR A 56 6.77 -20.24 3.98
C TYR A 56 6.86 -21.44 3.04
N ALA A 57 6.40 -22.62 3.45
CA ALA A 57 6.43 -23.82 2.61
C ALA A 57 5.66 -23.65 1.29
N SER A 58 4.62 -22.81 1.28
CA SER A 58 3.75 -22.59 0.11
C SER A 58 3.68 -21.13 -0.35
N VAL A 59 4.62 -20.28 0.09
CA VAL A 59 4.54 -18.83 -0.19
C VAL A 59 4.64 -18.51 -1.68
N PHE A 60 5.27 -19.39 -2.46
CA PHE A 60 5.43 -19.25 -3.90
C PHE A 60 4.41 -20.05 -4.72
N ASP A 61 3.61 -20.91 -4.08
CA ASP A 61 2.64 -21.73 -4.79
C ASP A 61 1.55 -20.85 -5.41
N GLY A 62 1.14 -19.79 -4.71
CA GLY A 62 0.04 -18.93 -5.14
C GLY A 62 -1.30 -19.67 -5.19
N THR A 63 -2.31 -19.02 -5.77
CA THR A 63 -3.63 -19.63 -5.98
C THR A 63 -3.69 -20.36 -7.33
N PRO A 64 -4.69 -21.23 -7.59
CA PRO A 64 -4.87 -21.83 -8.91
C PRO A 64 -4.94 -20.80 -10.04
N GLU A 65 -5.53 -19.62 -9.79
CA GLU A 65 -5.59 -18.53 -10.75
C GLU A 65 -4.19 -17.95 -11.04
N TRP A 66 -3.34 -17.80 -10.02
CA TRP A 66 -1.95 -17.38 -10.19
C TRP A 66 -1.16 -18.37 -11.05
N GLN A 67 -1.31 -19.67 -10.78
CA GLN A 67 -0.63 -20.73 -11.53
C GLN A 67 -1.15 -20.88 -12.96
N ALA A 68 -2.40 -20.49 -13.22
CA ALA A 68 -3.03 -20.54 -14.54
C ALA A 68 -2.65 -19.36 -15.45
N ILE A 69 -1.90 -18.36 -14.95
CA ILE A 69 -1.44 -17.24 -15.79
C ILE A 69 -0.46 -17.78 -16.84
N GLU A 70 -0.87 -17.71 -18.10
CA GLU A 70 0.01 -18.02 -19.23
C GLU A 70 1.15 -16.99 -19.30
N THR A 71 2.37 -17.48 -19.45
CA THR A 71 3.56 -16.64 -19.58
C THR A 71 4.14 -16.77 -20.98
N GLY A 72 4.73 -15.68 -21.48
CA GLY A 72 5.40 -15.70 -22.79
C GLY A 72 6.73 -16.44 -22.73
N GLU A 73 7.14 -17.03 -23.86
CA GLU A 73 8.45 -17.63 -24.01
C GLU A 73 9.46 -16.63 -24.59
N GLY A 74 10.69 -16.65 -24.07
CA GLY A 74 11.82 -15.90 -24.62
C GLY A 74 12.37 -14.80 -23.72
N PRO A 75 13.52 -14.21 -24.10
CA PRO A 75 14.26 -13.26 -23.26
C PRO A 75 13.69 -11.83 -23.30
N THR A 76 12.77 -11.54 -24.21
CA THR A 76 12.21 -10.19 -24.43
C THR A 76 10.70 -10.21 -24.34
N TYR A 77 10.11 -9.22 -23.67
CA TYR A 77 8.67 -9.08 -23.53
C TYR A 77 7.99 -8.71 -24.86
N HIS A 78 6.91 -9.41 -25.21
CA HIS A 78 6.04 -9.01 -26.31
C HIS A 78 5.12 -7.88 -25.87
N TRP A 79 5.25 -6.69 -26.46
CA TRP A 79 4.47 -5.51 -26.11
C TRP A 79 3.14 -5.47 -26.88
N PRO A 80 1.97 -5.74 -26.25
CA PRO A 80 0.70 -5.72 -26.98
C PRO A 80 0.31 -4.28 -27.34
N ALA A 81 -0.06 -4.06 -28.60
CA ALA A 81 -0.36 -2.72 -29.13
C ALA A 81 -1.65 -2.10 -28.56
N ASP A 82 -2.52 -2.91 -27.98
CA ASP A 82 -3.80 -2.51 -27.36
C ASP A 82 -3.77 -2.48 -25.82
N SER A 83 -2.70 -2.98 -25.18
CA SER A 83 -2.58 -3.03 -23.72
C SER A 83 -2.59 -1.65 -23.07
N THR A 84 -3.61 -1.37 -22.26
CA THR A 84 -3.68 -0.12 -21.46
C THR A 84 -2.88 -0.15 -20.17
N TYR A 85 -2.37 -1.33 -19.77
CA TYR A 85 -1.64 -1.54 -18.51
C TYR A 85 -0.12 -1.62 -18.69
N ILE A 86 0.35 -2.32 -19.71
CA ILE A 86 1.79 -2.55 -19.95
C ILE A 86 2.13 -1.98 -21.32
N ARG A 87 2.87 -0.87 -21.31
CA ARG A 87 3.29 -0.13 -22.50
C ARG A 87 4.81 0.01 -22.54
N ARG A 88 5.40 -0.09 -23.73
CA ARG A 88 6.82 0.17 -23.94
C ARG A 88 7.09 1.66 -23.74
N THR A 89 7.95 2.00 -22.80
CA THR A 89 8.29 3.40 -22.51
C THR A 89 9.30 3.93 -23.56
N PRO A 90 9.24 5.22 -23.91
CA PRO A 90 10.11 5.80 -24.94
C PRO A 90 11.50 6.18 -24.41
N PHE A 91 11.84 5.87 -23.14
CA PHE A 91 13.06 6.34 -22.48
C PHE A 91 14.36 5.97 -23.21
N PHE A 92 14.33 4.92 -24.03
CA PHE A 92 15.51 4.38 -24.70
C PHE A 92 15.48 4.53 -26.23
N ASP A 93 14.43 5.12 -26.81
CA ASP A 93 14.21 5.12 -28.27
C ASP A 93 15.37 5.83 -29.00
N ASP A 94 15.88 6.91 -28.41
CA ASP A 94 16.97 7.72 -28.96
C ASP A 94 18.22 7.70 -28.07
N MET A 95 18.37 6.71 -27.18
CA MET A 95 19.50 6.66 -26.24
C MET A 95 20.79 6.25 -26.97
N PRO A 96 21.79 7.14 -27.12
CA PRO A 96 23.04 6.79 -27.78
C PRO A 96 23.88 5.88 -26.88
N LYS A 97 24.70 5.01 -27.48
CA LYS A 97 25.67 4.18 -26.76
C LYS A 97 26.64 5.01 -25.90
N THR A 98 27.00 6.19 -26.39
CA THR A 98 27.85 7.15 -25.69
C THR A 98 27.00 8.38 -25.38
N PRO A 99 26.83 8.74 -24.09
CA PRO A 99 26.06 9.93 -23.70
C PRO A 99 26.63 11.20 -24.35
N ALA A 100 25.74 12.08 -24.78
CA ALA A 100 26.13 13.42 -25.19
C ALA A 100 26.72 14.20 -24.00
N PRO A 101 27.63 15.15 -24.23
CA PRO A 101 28.09 16.04 -23.17
C PRO A 101 26.92 16.83 -22.58
N MET A 102 26.97 17.13 -21.28
CA MET A 102 25.99 17.98 -20.62
C MET A 102 25.98 19.37 -21.28
N GLN A 103 24.79 19.94 -21.42
CA GLN A 103 24.58 21.27 -21.99
C GLN A 103 23.79 22.13 -21.01
N ASP A 104 23.98 23.44 -21.10
CA ASP A 104 23.20 24.40 -20.33
C ASP A 104 21.74 24.39 -20.79
N ILE A 105 20.82 24.50 -19.82
CA ILE A 105 19.38 24.67 -20.09
C ILE A 105 19.12 26.17 -20.26
N CYS A 106 18.96 26.62 -21.51
CA CYS A 106 18.69 28.02 -21.84
C CYS A 106 17.22 28.24 -22.20
N GLY A 107 16.59 29.32 -21.67
CA GLY A 107 15.22 29.71 -22.05
C GLY A 107 14.11 28.81 -21.48
N ALA A 108 14.36 28.06 -20.40
CA ALA A 108 13.34 27.25 -19.76
C ALA A 108 12.24 28.11 -19.10
N HIS A 109 11.02 27.56 -19.10
CA HIS A 109 9.88 28.13 -18.37
C HIS A 109 9.60 27.35 -17.09
N ILE A 110 9.08 28.04 -16.08
CA ILE A 110 8.61 27.41 -14.84
C ILE A 110 7.34 26.60 -15.16
N LEU A 111 7.41 25.28 -15.05
CA LEU A 111 6.24 24.40 -15.21
C LEU A 111 5.31 24.46 -14.00
N ALA A 112 5.87 24.51 -12.80
CA ALA A 112 5.14 24.63 -11.55
C ALA A 112 5.98 25.39 -10.51
N MET A 113 5.33 26.25 -9.73
CA MET A 113 5.90 26.89 -8.56
C MET A 113 5.16 26.37 -7.34
N LEU A 114 5.85 25.63 -6.48
CA LEU A 114 5.26 24.88 -5.37
C LEU A 114 5.72 25.45 -4.03
N GLY A 115 4.92 25.27 -2.99
CA GLY A 115 5.26 25.63 -1.61
C GLY A 115 5.94 24.48 -0.86
N ASP A 116 5.84 24.51 0.46
CA ASP A 116 6.39 23.47 1.33
C ASP A 116 5.52 22.20 1.37
N SER A 117 6.10 21.10 1.86
CA SER A 117 5.41 19.83 2.12
C SER A 117 4.78 19.15 0.88
N VAL A 118 5.37 19.37 -0.30
CA VAL A 118 5.03 18.58 -1.49
C VAL A 118 5.50 17.14 -1.29
N THR A 119 4.54 16.23 -1.18
CA THR A 119 4.79 14.78 -1.09
C THR A 119 4.81 14.12 -2.47
N THR A 120 5.32 12.89 -2.54
CA THR A 120 5.29 12.07 -3.76
C THR A 120 3.87 11.80 -4.26
N ASP A 121 2.86 11.72 -3.39
CA ASP A 121 1.46 11.57 -3.80
C ASP A 121 0.92 12.78 -4.57
N HIS A 122 1.47 13.98 -4.34
CA HIS A 122 1.11 15.16 -5.13
C HIS A 122 1.73 15.11 -6.54
N ILE A 123 2.92 14.54 -6.66
CA ILE A 123 3.69 14.46 -7.91
C ILE A 123 3.23 13.26 -8.75
N SER A 124 2.91 12.14 -8.08
CA SER A 124 2.59 10.85 -8.66
C SER A 124 1.52 10.15 -7.81
N PRO A 125 0.23 10.52 -7.99
CA PRO A 125 -0.86 9.94 -7.19
C PRO A 125 -1.04 8.45 -7.48
N ALA A 126 -1.13 7.63 -6.43
CA ALA A 126 -1.33 6.17 -6.54
C ALA A 126 -2.79 5.72 -6.33
N GLY A 127 -3.70 6.66 -6.07
CA GLY A 127 -5.10 6.41 -5.79
C GLY A 127 -6.03 6.55 -7.00
N ASN A 128 -7.25 7.00 -6.74
CA ASN A 128 -8.29 7.13 -7.77
C ASN A 128 -7.90 8.07 -8.91
N ILE A 129 -8.17 7.65 -10.14
CA ILE A 129 -8.07 8.48 -11.35
C ILE A 129 -9.36 9.29 -11.49
N ARG A 130 -9.26 10.62 -11.52
CA ARG A 130 -10.44 11.48 -11.65
C ARG A 130 -10.97 11.48 -13.10
N PRO A 131 -12.29 11.37 -13.35
CA PRO A 131 -12.85 11.33 -14.70
C PRO A 131 -12.52 12.55 -15.58
N ASP A 132 -12.33 13.72 -14.97
CA ASP A 132 -12.01 14.98 -15.65
C ASP A 132 -10.51 15.21 -15.87
N SER A 133 -9.65 14.32 -15.34
CA SER A 133 -8.19 14.40 -15.50
C SER A 133 -7.74 13.96 -16.90
N PRO A 134 -6.51 14.31 -17.34
CA PRO A 134 -5.97 13.81 -18.60
C PRO A 134 -5.93 12.28 -18.72
N ALA A 135 -5.74 11.55 -17.62
CA ALA A 135 -5.74 10.09 -17.62
C ALA A 135 -7.16 9.47 -17.54
N GLY A 136 -8.18 10.27 -17.21
CA GLY A 136 -9.57 9.83 -17.14
C GLY A 136 -10.37 10.02 -18.43
N ARG A 137 -9.83 10.79 -19.40
CA ARG A 137 -10.40 11.00 -20.73
C ARG A 137 -9.85 9.99 -21.73
#